data_AF-A0A8C5AVU4-F1
#
_entry.id   AF-A0A8C5AVU4-F1
#
_cell.length_a   1.000
_cell.length_b   1.000
_cell.length_c   1.000
_cell.angle_alpha   90.00
_cell.angle_beta   90.00
_cell.angle_gamma   90.00
#
_symmetry.space_group_name_H-M   'P 1'
#
loop_
_entity.id
_entity.type
_entity.pdbx_description
1 polymer ?
#
loop_
_entity_poly.entity_id
_entity_poly.type
_entity_poly.pdbx_seq_one_letter_code
_entity_poly.pdbx_strand_id
1 'polypeptide(L)'
;MTSGNMSSDEERSMRECEQYVQKHNIQQLLKDCIVQLCSSRSDRPMAFLKEYFDSLEKEESMQMLLQQKASGSRSDSREEEAYNEEDTASYVRKVSPRRRHRVDTV
;
A
#
# COMPACT_ATOMS: atom_id res chain seq x y z
N MET A 1 4.30 -50.23 -14.51
CA MET A 1 3.80 -48.92 -14.05
C MET A 1 4.99 -47.98 -14.03
N THR A 2 5.04 -46.99 -14.91
CA THR A 2 6.16 -46.03 -14.99
C THR A 2 5.85 -44.88 -14.03
N SER A 3 6.20 -45.06 -12.75
CA SER A 3 6.31 -43.93 -11.82
C SER A 3 7.61 -43.23 -12.18
N GLY A 4 7.49 -42.27 -13.11
CA GLY A 4 8.58 -41.47 -13.63
C GLY A 4 9.32 -40.82 -12.47
N ASN A 5 10.64 -40.96 -12.50
CA ASN A 5 11.59 -40.29 -11.64
C ASN A 5 11.48 -38.78 -11.91
N MET A 6 10.50 -38.11 -11.29
CA MET A 6 10.44 -36.64 -11.25
C MET A 6 11.76 -36.16 -10.71
N SER A 7 12.39 -35.21 -11.40
CA SER A 7 13.63 -34.61 -10.88
C SER A 7 13.32 -34.01 -9.51
N SER A 8 14.23 -34.15 -8.54
CA SER A 8 14.04 -33.58 -7.19
C SER A 8 13.70 -32.09 -7.22
N ASP A 9 14.15 -31.38 -8.26
CA ASP A 9 13.83 -29.97 -8.51
C ASP A 9 12.36 -29.75 -8.93
N GLU A 10 11.77 -30.65 -9.72
CA GLU A 10 10.36 -30.58 -10.14
C GLU A 10 9.43 -30.85 -8.96
N GLU A 11 9.76 -31.85 -8.12
CA GLU A 11 8.98 -32.14 -6.92
C GLU A 11 9.05 -30.97 -5.92
N ARG A 12 10.23 -30.36 -5.79
CA ARG A 12 10.42 -29.17 -4.95
C ARG A 12 9.59 -27.99 -5.45
N SER A 13 9.64 -27.71 -6.75
CA SER A 13 8.84 -26.66 -7.40
C SER A 13 7.35 -26.85 -7.15
N MET A 14 6.85 -28.10 -7.27
CA MET A 14 5.46 -28.44 -7.00
C MET A 14 5.05 -28.13 -5.56
N ARG A 15 5.88 -28.52 -4.58
CA ARG A 15 5.63 -28.22 -3.16
C ARG A 15 5.63 -26.73 -2.87
N GLU A 16 6.56 -25.97 -3.46
CA GLU A 16 6.63 -24.51 -3.29
C GLU A 16 5.38 -23.83 -3.88
N CYS A 17 4.89 -24.30 -5.04
CA CYS A 17 3.62 -23.84 -5.61
C CYS A 17 2.44 -24.12 -4.67
N GLU A 18 2.31 -25.32 -4.14
CA GLU A 18 1.23 -25.67 -3.21
C GLU A 18 1.26 -24.82 -1.94
N GLN A 19 2.45 -24.62 -1.37
CA GLN A 19 2.62 -23.76 -0.20
C GLN A 19 2.25 -22.31 -0.48
N TYR A 20 2.63 -21.78 -1.64
CA TYR A 20 2.27 -20.42 -2.04
C TYR A 20 0.74 -20.26 -2.16
N VAL A 21 0.09 -21.22 -2.82
CA VAL A 21 -1.37 -21.26 -2.99
C VAL A 21 -2.07 -21.28 -1.63
N GLN A 22 -1.60 -22.08 -0.68
CA GLN A 22 -2.16 -22.16 0.66
C GLN A 22 -1.89 -20.89 1.47
N LYS A 23 -0.64 -20.42 1.51
CA LYS A 23 -0.22 -19.23 2.27
C LYS A 23 -1.01 -17.99 1.87
N HIS A 24 -1.27 -17.82 0.57
CA HIS A 24 -1.99 -16.67 0.04
C HIS A 24 -3.48 -16.94 -0.23
N ASN A 25 -4.00 -18.11 0.20
CA ASN A 25 -5.39 -18.52 -0.02
C ASN A 25 -5.87 -18.35 -1.48
N ILE A 26 -4.98 -18.59 -2.45
CA ILE A 26 -5.22 -18.28 -3.88
C ILE A 26 -6.45 -19.01 -4.42
N GLN A 27 -6.67 -20.26 -3.99
CA GLN A 27 -7.86 -21.02 -4.41
C GLN A 27 -9.16 -20.36 -3.97
N GLN A 28 -9.22 -19.82 -2.75
CA GLN A 28 -10.42 -19.16 -2.24
C GLN A 28 -10.63 -17.83 -2.94
N LEU A 29 -9.57 -17.03 -3.07
CA LEU A 29 -9.57 -15.77 -3.81
C LEU A 29 -10.14 -15.91 -5.23
N LEU A 30 -9.69 -16.91 -5.97
CA LEU A 30 -10.15 -17.17 -7.33
C LEU A 30 -11.60 -17.67 -7.38
N LYS A 31 -12.03 -18.50 -6.41
CA LYS A 31 -13.42 -18.94 -6.30
C LYS A 31 -14.36 -17.76 -6.05
N ASP A 32 -14.01 -16.89 -5.11
CA ASP A 32 -14.83 -15.71 -4.78
C ASP A 32 -14.90 -14.74 -5.97
N CYS A 33 -13.78 -14.55 -6.66
CA CYS A 33 -13.71 -13.80 -7.92
C CYS A 33 -14.69 -14.34 -8.98
N ILE A 34 -14.76 -15.66 -9.19
CA ILE A 34 -15.72 -16.30 -10.10
C ILE A 34 -17.16 -16.04 -9.62
N VAL A 35 -17.43 -16.21 -8.33
CA VAL A 35 -18.77 -15.97 -7.75
C VAL A 35 -19.21 -14.52 -7.95
N GLN A 36 -18.34 -13.55 -7.69
CA GLN A 36 -18.63 -12.12 -7.85
C GLN A 36 -18.89 -11.75 -9.31
N LEU A 37 -18.09 -12.28 -10.23
CA LEU A 37 -18.30 -12.08 -11.66
C LEU A 37 -19.62 -12.69 -12.14
N CYS A 38 -19.93 -13.92 -11.71
CA CYS A 38 -21.18 -14.58 -12.05
C CYS A 38 -22.41 -13.90 -11.44
N SER A 39 -22.27 -13.32 -10.24
CA SER A 39 -23.33 -12.58 -9.57
C SER A 39 -23.62 -11.25 -10.26
N SER A 40 -22.58 -10.52 -10.68
CA SER A 40 -22.74 -9.24 -11.39
C SER A 40 -23.14 -9.41 -12.85
N ARG A 41 -22.87 -10.58 -13.46
CA ARG A 41 -23.09 -10.87 -14.90
C ARG A 41 -22.54 -9.78 -15.82
N SER A 42 -21.37 -9.23 -15.48
CA SER A 42 -20.74 -8.15 -16.26
C SER A 42 -20.43 -8.60 -17.69
N ASP A 43 -20.86 -7.80 -18.67
CA ASP A 43 -20.56 -8.00 -20.10
C ASP A 43 -19.06 -7.80 -20.42
N ARG A 44 -18.31 -7.17 -19.49
CA ARG A 44 -16.88 -6.92 -19.60
C ARG A 44 -16.12 -7.59 -18.45
N PRO A 45 -15.96 -8.92 -18.47
CA PRO A 45 -15.39 -9.67 -17.36
C PRO A 45 -13.98 -9.20 -17.00
N MET A 46 -13.12 -8.92 -17.98
CA MET A 46 -11.75 -8.46 -17.71
C MET A 46 -11.71 -7.10 -16.99
N ALA A 47 -12.62 -6.18 -17.31
CA ALA A 47 -12.67 -4.87 -16.65
C ALA A 47 -13.15 -5.02 -15.20
N PHE A 48 -14.21 -5.81 -14.99
CA PHE A 48 -14.71 -6.14 -13.65
C PHE A 48 -13.64 -6.77 -12.78
N LEU A 49 -12.92 -7.78 -13.29
CA LEU A 49 -11.86 -8.46 -12.55
C LEU A 49 -10.75 -7.51 -12.12
N LYS A 50 -10.32 -6.61 -13.03
CA LYS A 50 -9.32 -5.60 -12.70
C LYS A 50 -9.79 -4.72 -11.54
N GLU A 51 -10.99 -4.14 -11.66
CA GLU A 51 -11.55 -3.27 -10.61
C GLU A 51 -11.77 -4.01 -9.28
N TYR A 52 -12.18 -5.27 -9.34
CA TYR A 52 -12.36 -6.13 -8.16
C TYR A 52 -11.02 -6.36 -7.44
N PHE A 53 -9.96 -6.74 -8.14
CA PHE A 53 -8.64 -6.91 -7.52
C PHE A 53 -8.04 -5.59 -7.02
N ASP A 54 -8.25 -4.47 -7.73
CA ASP A 54 -7.85 -3.13 -7.25
C ASP A 54 -8.56 -2.78 -5.93
N SER A 55 -9.81 -3.23 -5.73
CA SER A 55 -10.54 -3.03 -4.48
C SER A 55 -10.02 -3.92 -3.33
N LEU A 56 -9.66 -5.18 -3.63
CA LEU A 56 -9.09 -6.10 -2.66
C LEU A 56 -7.70 -5.66 -2.19
N GLU A 57 -6.86 -5.15 -3.09
CA GLU A 57 -5.53 -4.62 -2.73
C GLU A 57 -5.64 -3.45 -1.74
N LYS A 58 -6.63 -2.57 -1.94
CA LYS A 58 -6.91 -1.46 -1.00
C LYS A 58 -7.36 -1.99 0.36
N GLU A 59 -8.24 -3.00 0.40
CA GLU A 59 -8.68 -3.61 1.65
C GLU A 59 -7.51 -4.28 2.40
N GLU A 60 -6.65 -5.01 1.70
CA GLU A 60 -5.45 -5.64 2.27
C GLU A 60 -4.51 -4.60 2.89
N SER A 61 -4.23 -3.52 2.16
CA SER A 61 -3.38 -2.42 2.68
C SER A 61 -3.98 -1.76 3.93
N MET A 62 -5.30 -1.58 3.97
CA MET A 62 -5.99 -1.02 5.11
C MET A 62 -5.97 -1.99 6.32
N GLN A 63 -6.20 -3.28 6.10
CA GLN A 63 -6.11 -4.28 7.16
C GLN A 63 -4.71 -4.34 7.77
N MET A 64 -3.66 -4.28 6.96
CA MET A 64 -2.28 -4.23 7.45
C MET A 64 -2.03 -3.01 8.33
N LEU A 65 -2.50 -1.83 7.92
CA LEU A 65 -2.38 -0.60 8.72
C LEU A 65 -3.14 -0.70 10.06
N LEU A 66 -4.35 -1.25 10.04
CA LEU A 66 -5.16 -1.45 11.24
C LEU A 66 -4.49 -2.45 12.20
N GLN A 67 -3.89 -3.52 11.67
CA GLN A 67 -3.19 -4.52 12.47
C GLN A 67 -1.91 -3.97 13.10
N GLN A 68 -1.21 -3.05 12.41
CA GLN A 68 -0.09 -2.29 12.98
C GLN A 68 -0.56 -1.37 14.12
N LYS A 69 -1.70 -0.68 13.97
CA LYS A 69 -2.26 0.17 15.03
C LYS A 69 -2.76 -0.64 16.23
N ALA A 70 -3.32 -1.83 16.00
CA ALA A 70 -3.83 -2.71 17.05
C ALA A 70 -2.71 -3.40 17.85
N SER A 71 -1.58 -3.69 17.22
CA SER A 71 -0.39 -4.26 17.88
C SER A 71 0.52 -3.18 18.51
N GLY A 72 0.40 -1.93 18.09
CA GLY A 72 1.09 -0.76 18.64
C GLY A 72 0.48 -0.21 19.94
N SER A 73 0.46 -1.01 21.00
CA SER A 73 0.36 -0.46 22.36
C SER A 73 1.78 -0.20 22.88
N ARG A 74 2.21 1.08 22.86
CA ARG A 74 3.50 1.67 23.30
C ARG A 74 4.56 1.87 22.19
N SER A 75 4.41 2.94 21.44
CA SER A 75 5.50 3.92 21.29
C SER A 75 4.92 5.27 20.94
N ASP A 76 4.78 6.09 21.97
CA ASP A 76 4.69 7.53 21.89
C ASP A 76 6.00 8.07 21.30
N SER A 77 5.92 8.64 20.09
CA SER A 77 6.84 9.66 19.59
C SER A 77 6.06 10.57 18.66
N ARG A 78 5.43 11.56 19.28
CA ARG A 78 5.11 12.87 18.71
C ARG A 78 6.04 13.28 17.58
N GLU A 79 5.51 13.33 16.36
CA GLU A 79 5.99 14.22 15.29
C GLU A 79 4.78 14.92 14.65
N GLU A 80 3.97 15.56 15.51
CA GLU A 80 3.37 16.83 15.11
C GLU A 80 4.53 17.83 15.05
N GLU A 81 5.22 17.89 13.90
CA GLU A 81 6.05 19.05 13.59
C GLU A 81 5.11 20.25 13.39
N ALA A 82 4.67 20.80 14.52
CA ALA A 82 4.22 22.17 14.57
C ALA A 82 5.39 23.01 14.05
N TYR A 83 5.28 23.50 12.81
CA TYR A 83 6.17 24.51 12.26
C TYR A 83 6.32 25.61 13.31
N ASN A 84 7.50 25.68 13.94
CA ASN A 84 7.79 26.74 14.89
C ASN A 84 7.62 28.08 14.17
N GLU A 85 6.78 28.96 14.71
CA GLU A 85 6.42 30.28 14.17
C GLU A 85 7.66 31.17 13.88
N GLU A 86 8.80 30.84 14.49
CA GLU A 86 10.10 31.45 14.21
C GLU A 86 10.61 31.18 12.78
N ASP A 87 10.36 30.01 12.21
CA ASP A 87 10.94 29.59 10.93
C ASP A 87 10.14 30.16 9.73
N THR A 88 8.81 30.24 9.87
CA THR A 88 7.95 30.97 8.93
C THR A 88 8.27 32.47 8.94
N ALA A 89 8.50 33.08 10.10
CA ALA A 89 8.91 34.48 10.20
C ALA A 89 10.31 34.73 9.61
N SER A 90 11.22 33.76 9.70
CA SER A 90 12.55 33.82 9.09
C SER A 90 12.46 33.83 7.56
N TYR A 91 11.61 32.97 6.98
CA TYR A 91 11.40 32.92 5.53
C TYR A 91 10.82 34.24 4.99
N VAL A 92 9.78 34.78 5.63
CA VAL A 92 9.16 36.06 5.25
C VAL A 92 10.14 37.23 5.33
N ARG A 93 11.02 37.25 6.35
CA ARG A 93 12.09 38.28 6.46
C ARG A 93 13.18 38.12 5.40
N LYS A 94 13.46 36.91 4.92
CA LYS A 94 14.46 36.63 3.88
C LYS A 94 13.98 37.02 2.49
N VAL A 95 12.72 36.75 2.17
CA VAL A 95 12.14 37.03 0.84
C VAL A 95 11.65 38.47 0.67
N SER A 96 11.52 39.23 1.76
CA SER A 96 11.16 40.66 1.72
C SER A 96 12.42 41.53 1.57
N PRO A 97 12.67 42.18 0.42
CA PRO A 97 13.79 43.11 0.27
C PRO A 97 13.52 44.33 1.16
N ARG A 98 14.38 44.56 2.16
CA ARG A 98 14.41 45.82 2.91
C ARG A 98 14.60 46.99 1.94
N ARG A 99 13.53 47.73 1.63
CA ARG A 99 13.65 49.07 1.05
C ARG A 99 14.33 49.98 2.06
N ARG A 100 15.65 50.13 1.97
CA ARG A 100 16.40 51.22 2.58
C ARG A 100 15.91 52.54 1.96
N HIS A 101 15.08 53.30 2.66
CA HIS A 101 15.03 54.75 2.41
C HIS A 101 16.09 55.38 3.30
N ARG A 102 17.14 55.81 2.61
CA ARG A 102 18.30 56.55 3.08
C ARG A 102 17.83 57.95 3.48
N VAL A 103 18.05 58.32 4.73
CA VAL A 103 18.11 59.72 5.16
C VAL A 103 19.41 60.31 4.63
N ASP A 104 19.33 61.41 3.91
CA ASP A 104 20.43 62.37 3.79
C ASP A 104 19.87 63.80 3.90
N THR A 105 20.48 64.52 4.82
CA THR A 105 20.39 65.92 5.21
C THR A 105 20.82 66.89 4.10
N VAL A 106 20.15 68.04 3.98
CA VAL A 106 20.73 69.41 3.98
C VAL A 106 19.72 70.35 4.63
#